data_AF-D5PIE3-F1
#
_entry.id   AF-D5PIE3-F1
#
_cell.length_a   1.000
_cell.length_b   1.000
_cell.length_c   1.000
_cell.angle_alpha   90.00
_cell.angle_beta   90.00
_cell.angle_gamma   90.00
#
_symmetry.space_group_name_H-M   'P 1'
#
loop_
_entity.id
_entity.type
_entity.pdbx_description
1 polymer ?
#
loop_
_entity_poly.entity_id
_entity_poly.type
_entity_poly.pdbx_seq_one_letter_code
_entity_poly.pdbx_strand_id
1 'polypeptide(L)'
;MTDNAGHLLDYDRSVCLCDVGQADYSAAVAITADGDEHLVLAKHSAIGDPTVCYDSSCREVAHEQLGALPLEYVRRITVSRRTHRCGRRTQAGRPCRALVAVHGHPCPRHRAQAT
;
A
#
# COMPACT_ATOMS: atom_id res chain seq x y z
N MET A 1 7.92 -32.12 -10.84
CA MET A 1 7.52 -31.08 -11.81
C MET A 1 6.53 -30.22 -11.08
N THR A 2 6.97 -29.10 -10.50
CA THR A 2 6.07 -28.12 -9.91
C THR A 2 5.42 -27.39 -11.07
N ASP A 3 4.11 -27.53 -11.20
CA ASP A 3 3.30 -26.79 -12.16
C ASP A 3 3.56 -25.29 -11.95
N ASN A 4 4.23 -24.67 -12.91
CA ASN A 4 4.25 -23.22 -13.10
C ASN A 4 2.86 -22.79 -13.61
N ALA A 5 1.82 -23.10 -12.84
CA ALA A 5 0.49 -22.58 -13.08
C ALA A 5 0.54 -21.09 -12.73
N GLY A 6 0.84 -20.27 -13.75
CA GLY A 6 0.82 -18.82 -13.63
C GLY A 6 -0.50 -18.38 -13.01
N HIS A 7 -0.44 -17.58 -11.96
CA HIS A 7 -1.63 -17.08 -11.30
C HIS A 7 -2.28 -16.03 -12.18
N LEU A 8 -3.61 -16.04 -12.28
CA LEU A 8 -4.37 -15.02 -13.02
C LEU A 8 -4.66 -13.83 -12.10
N LEU A 9 -4.47 -12.61 -12.61
CA LEU A 9 -4.86 -11.40 -11.87
C LEU A 9 -6.32 -11.06 -12.17
N ASP A 10 -7.12 -10.96 -11.12
CA ASP A 10 -8.50 -10.48 -11.18
C ASP A 10 -8.51 -8.94 -11.07
N TYR A 11 -8.51 -8.29 -12.24
CA TYR A 11 -8.45 -6.83 -12.31
C TYR A 11 -9.69 -6.13 -11.73
N ASP A 12 -10.86 -6.78 -11.71
CA ASP A 12 -12.10 -6.18 -11.19
C ASP A 12 -12.07 -6.07 -9.66
N ARG A 13 -11.35 -6.98 -8.99
CA ARG A 13 -11.14 -6.96 -7.54
C ARG A 13 -9.78 -6.39 -7.12
N SER A 14 -9.01 -5.87 -8.08
CA SER A 14 -7.72 -5.23 -7.84
C SER A 14 -7.84 -3.71 -7.79
N VAL A 15 -6.93 -3.04 -7.08
CA VAL A 15 -6.89 -1.57 -6.99
C VAL A 15 -5.48 -1.04 -7.24
N CYS A 16 -5.39 -0.01 -8.09
CA CYS A 16 -4.15 0.74 -8.30
C CYS A 16 -3.76 1.52 -7.04
N LEU A 17 -2.48 1.51 -6.67
CA LEU A 17 -1.94 2.25 -5.52
C LEU A 17 -1.35 3.62 -5.91
N CYS A 18 -1.82 4.15 -7.04
CA CYS A 18 -1.40 5.43 -7.59
C CYS A 18 -1.74 6.63 -6.68
N ASP A 19 -2.77 6.51 -5.84
CA ASP A 19 -3.21 7.55 -4.90
C ASP A 19 -2.40 7.58 -3.59
N VAL A 20 -1.77 6.45 -3.22
CA VAL A 20 -0.89 6.32 -2.04
C VAL A 20 0.60 6.52 -2.36
N GLY A 21 0.90 6.94 -3.60
CA GLY A 21 2.26 7.30 -4.02
C GLY A 21 3.10 6.14 -4.55
N GLN A 22 2.47 5.03 -4.95
CA GLN A 22 3.12 3.88 -5.58
C GLN A 22 2.47 3.60 -6.94
N ALA A 23 2.79 4.44 -7.93
CA ALA A 23 2.11 4.46 -9.23
C ALA A 23 2.33 3.21 -10.10
N ASP A 24 3.39 2.45 -9.86
CA ASP A 24 3.71 1.20 -10.59
C ASP A 24 3.23 -0.05 -9.84
N TYR A 25 2.44 0.13 -8.77
CA TYR A 25 1.94 -0.96 -7.95
C TYR A 25 0.41 -1.01 -7.91
N SER A 26 -0.11 -2.21 -7.80
CA SER A 26 -1.51 -2.50 -7.48
C SER A 26 -1.59 -3.48 -6.31
N ALA A 27 -2.59 -3.32 -5.47
CA ALA A 27 -3.04 -4.37 -4.57
C ALA A 27 -3.97 -5.26 -5.40
N ALA A 28 -3.52 -6.47 -5.71
CA ALA A 28 -4.16 -7.35 -6.68
C ALA A 28 -4.66 -8.64 -6.03
N VAL A 29 -5.71 -9.20 -6.61
CA VAL A 29 -6.18 -10.55 -6.29
C VAL A 29 -5.62 -11.49 -7.35
N ALA A 30 -4.75 -12.40 -6.93
CA ALA A 30 -4.20 -13.46 -7.76
C ALA A 30 -4.96 -14.76 -7.52
N ILE A 31 -5.37 -15.43 -8.58
CA ILE A 31 -6.15 -16.66 -8.55
C ILE A 31 -5.29 -17.81 -9.06
N THR A 32 -5.19 -18.89 -8.27
CA THR A 32 -4.47 -20.11 -8.67
C THR A 32 -5.27 -20.92 -9.70
N ALA A 33 -4.66 -21.93 -10.32
CA ALA A 33 -5.39 -22.84 -11.22
C ALA A 33 -6.50 -23.62 -10.50
N ASP A 34 -6.39 -23.81 -9.19
CA ASP A 34 -7.39 -24.50 -8.35
C ASP A 34 -8.50 -23.55 -7.87
N GLY A 35 -8.39 -22.25 -8.16
CA GLY A 35 -9.36 -21.23 -7.77
C GLY A 35 -9.10 -20.59 -6.40
N ASP A 36 -7.98 -20.89 -5.75
CA ASP A 36 -7.59 -20.23 -4.50
C ASP A 36 -7.20 -18.78 -4.76
N GLU A 37 -7.49 -17.92 -3.78
CA GLU A 37 -7.26 -16.48 -3.87
C GLU A 37 -6.11 -16.02 -2.97
N HIS A 38 -5.19 -15.26 -3.55
CA HIS A 38 -4.09 -14.62 -2.85
C HIS A 38 -4.14 -13.11 -3.04
N LEU A 39 -4.04 -12.36 -1.94
CA LEU A 39 -3.86 -10.91 -1.99
C LEU A 39 -2.38 -10.61 -2.14
N VAL A 40 -2.00 -10.01 -3.27
CA VAL A 40 -0.60 -9.74 -3.62
C VAL A 40 -0.37 -8.28 -3.92
N LEU A 41 0.84 -7.81 -3.64
CA LEU A 41 1.30 -6.50 -4.09
C LEU A 41 2.00 -6.68 -5.45
N ALA A 42 1.29 -6.41 -6.54
CA ALA A 42 1.80 -6.59 -7.89
C ALA A 42 2.48 -5.31 -8.39
N LYS A 43 3.68 -5.45 -8.96
CA LYS A 43 4.37 -4.38 -9.68
C LYS A 43 4.08 -4.53 -11.18
N HIS A 44 3.44 -3.56 -11.81
CA HIS A 44 3.00 -3.68 -13.21
C HIS A 44 4.16 -3.98 -14.16
N SER A 45 5.30 -3.32 -13.96
CA SER A 45 6.48 -3.53 -14.80
C SER A 45 7.11 -4.93 -14.71
N ALA A 46 6.72 -5.74 -13.71
CA ALA A 46 7.30 -7.07 -13.46
C ALA A 46 6.35 -8.21 -13.84
N ILE A 47 5.12 -7.90 -14.27
CA ILE A 47 4.15 -8.93 -14.68
C ILE A 47 4.66 -9.59 -15.97
N GLY A 48 4.81 -10.92 -15.94
CA GLY A 48 5.31 -11.70 -17.07
C GLY A 48 6.84 -11.70 -17.22
N ASP A 49 7.58 -11.04 -16.31
CA ASP A 49 9.03 -11.15 -16.26
C ASP A 49 9.44 -12.51 -15.66
N PRO A 50 10.14 -13.39 -16.40
CA PRO A 50 10.51 -14.72 -15.91
C PRO A 50 11.55 -14.68 -14.77
N THR A 51 12.17 -13.53 -14.53
CA THR A 51 13.14 -13.34 -13.44
C THR A 51 12.49 -12.88 -12.14
N VAL A 52 11.22 -12.48 -12.18
CA VAL A 52 10.44 -12.08 -11.01
C VAL A 52 9.39 -13.16 -10.75
N CYS A 53 9.54 -13.87 -9.63
CA CYS A 53 8.60 -14.91 -9.23
C CYS A 53 7.80 -14.47 -8.00
N TYR A 54 6.49 -14.68 -8.06
CA TYR A 54 5.65 -14.71 -6.87
C TYR A 54 5.68 -16.13 -6.31
N ASP A 55 6.07 -16.26 -5.06
CA ASP A 55 6.05 -17.52 -4.32
C ASP A 55 5.22 -17.30 -3.05
N SER A 56 3.99 -17.82 -3.05
CA SER A 56 3.05 -17.76 -1.92
C SER A 56 3.53 -18.50 -0.68
N SER A 57 4.58 -19.31 -0.80
CA SER A 57 5.23 -20.02 0.30
C SER A 57 6.51 -19.34 0.79
N CYS A 58 6.91 -18.23 0.17
CA CYS A 58 8.17 -17.55 0.47
C CYS A 58 8.10 -16.81 1.82
N ARG A 59 8.59 -17.47 2.87
CA ARG A 59 8.65 -16.92 4.23
C ARG A 59 9.62 -15.74 4.39
N GLU A 60 10.45 -15.47 3.40
CA GLU A 60 11.43 -14.38 3.43
C GLU A 60 10.85 -13.03 2.98
N VAL A 61 9.63 -13.01 2.45
CA VAL A 61 8.97 -11.77 2.04
C VAL A 61 8.64 -10.94 3.28
N ALA A 62 9.35 -9.82 3.46
CA ALA A 62 9.27 -8.99 4.67
C ALA A 62 7.85 -8.51 5.02
N HIS A 63 6.95 -8.36 4.03
CA HIS A 63 5.56 -7.95 4.28
C HIS A 63 4.61 -9.11 4.62
N GLU A 64 5.04 -10.36 4.45
CA GLU A 64 4.28 -11.58 4.80
C GLU A 64 4.76 -12.20 6.13
N GLN A 65 5.86 -11.69 6.69
CA GLN A 65 6.38 -12.15 7.98
C GLN A 65 5.41 -11.84 9.12
N LEU A 66 4.72 -12.87 9.59
CA LEU A 66 3.89 -12.83 10.79
C LEU A 66 4.80 -12.72 12.02
N GLY A 67 4.56 -11.72 12.87
CA GLY A 67 5.36 -11.50 14.06
C GLY A 67 5.26 -10.07 14.58
N ALA A 68 6.02 -9.77 15.64
CA ALA A 68 6.12 -8.40 16.12
C ALA A 68 6.78 -7.53 15.04
N LEU A 69 6.14 -6.41 14.72
CA LEU A 69 6.65 -5.46 13.74
C LEU A 69 8.05 -4.98 14.18
N PRO A 70 9.06 -4.96 13.28
CA PRO A 70 10.40 -4.50 13.65
C PRO A 70 10.39 -3.11 14.28
N LEU A 71 11.25 -2.89 15.28
CA LEU A 71 11.24 -1.69 16.12
C LEU A 71 11.34 -0.38 15.32
N GLU A 72 12.02 -0.39 14.19
CA GLU A 72 12.12 0.77 13.29
C GLU A 72 10.76 1.23 12.75
N TYR A 73 9.89 0.29 12.38
CA TYR A 73 8.54 0.60 11.90
C TYR A 73 7.62 0.97 13.06
N VAL A 74 7.75 0.30 14.21
CA VAL A 74 7.02 0.68 15.44
C VAL A 74 7.35 2.13 15.82
N ARG A 75 8.62 2.53 15.75
CA ARG A 75 9.05 3.91 15.99
C ARG A 75 8.43 4.88 14.99
N ARG A 76 8.46 4.57 13.69
CA ARG A 76 7.84 5.41 12.64
C ARG A 76 6.33 5.59 12.87
N ILE A 77 5.60 4.52 13.18
CA ILE A 77 4.16 4.56 13.49
C ILE A 77 3.91 5.35 14.77
N THR A 78 4.72 5.16 15.80
CA THR A 78 4.57 5.88 17.07
C THR A 78 4.76 7.39 16.88
N VAL A 79 5.78 7.80 16.12
CA VAL A 79 6.05 9.21 15.80
C VAL A 79 4.91 9.81 14.97
N SER A 80 4.40 9.08 13.97
CA SER A 80 3.28 9.56 13.15
C SER A 80 2.00 9.75 13.97
N ARG A 81 1.72 8.86 14.94
CA ARG A 81 0.55 8.98 15.83
C ARG A 81 0.64 10.14 16.82
N ARG A 82 1.85 10.54 17.22
CA ARG A 82 2.07 11.68 18.13
C ARG A 82 1.90 13.05 17.46
N THR A 83 1.95 13.11 16.13
CA THR A 83 1.89 14.36 15.39
C THR A 83 0.72 14.35 14.42
N HIS A 84 -0.38 14.99 14.81
CA HIS A 84 -1.52 15.11 13.91
C HIS A 84 -1.18 16.06 12.76
N ARG A 85 -1.56 15.68 11.54
CA ARG A 85 -1.35 16.44 10.31
C ARG A 85 -2.70 16.77 9.69
N CYS A 86 -2.79 17.91 9.00
CA CYS A 86 -4.02 18.39 8.36
C CYS A 86 -4.63 17.38 7.37
N GLY A 87 -3.80 16.74 6.52
CA GLY A 87 -4.26 15.74 5.55
C GLY A 87 -5.07 16.28 4.36
N ARG A 88 -5.65 17.49 4.44
CA ARG A 88 -6.41 18.12 3.34
C ARG A 88 -5.57 18.29 2.08
N ARG A 89 -6.18 18.17 0.90
CA ARG A 89 -5.48 18.38 -0.37
C ARG A 89 -4.98 19.83 -0.48
N THR A 90 -3.74 19.98 -0.89
CA THR A 90 -3.18 21.28 -1.30
C THR A 90 -3.59 21.60 -2.74
N GLN A 91 -3.34 22.83 -3.20
CA GLN A 91 -3.57 23.21 -4.61
C GLN A 91 -2.80 22.31 -5.59
N ALA A 92 -1.66 21.75 -5.17
CA ALA A 92 -0.87 20.79 -5.95
C ALA A 92 -1.37 19.33 -5.81
N GLY A 93 -2.56 19.09 -5.25
CA GLY A 93 -3.15 17.76 -5.07
C GLY A 93 -2.52 16.89 -3.96
N ARG A 94 -1.35 17.28 -3.42
CA ARG A 94 -0.66 16.54 -2.35
C ARG A 94 -1.34 16.75 -0.98
N PRO A 95 -1.31 15.76 -0.06
CA PRO A 95 -1.81 15.93 1.31
C PRO A 95 -1.04 16.99 2.10
N CYS A 96 -1.75 17.87 2.80
CA CYS A 96 -1.17 18.90 3.64
C CYS A 96 -0.49 18.29 4.88
N ARG A 97 0.79 18.62 5.08
CA ARG A 97 1.61 18.13 6.20
C ARG A 97 1.74 19.12 7.37
N ALA A 98 0.95 20.19 7.38
CA ALA A 98 0.91 21.11 8.51
C ALA A 98 0.45 20.38 9.78
N LEU A 99 1.10 20.67 10.92
CA LEU A 99 0.72 20.13 12.22
C LEU A 99 -0.62 20.70 12.66
N VAL A 100 -1.44 19.87 13.31
CA VAL A 100 -2.71 20.25 13.92
C VAL A 100 -2.79 19.71 15.34
N ALA A 101 -3.57 20.38 16.19
CA ALA A 101 -3.71 19.98 17.59
C ALA A 101 -4.61 18.74 17.77
N VAL A 102 -5.58 18.56 16.87
CA VAL A 102 -6.58 17.49 16.95
C VAL A 102 -6.61 16.74 15.62
N HIS A 103 -6.63 15.41 15.68
CA HIS A 103 -6.74 14.56 14.49
C HIS A 103 -7.96 14.93 13.64
N GLY A 104 -7.79 15.01 12.32
CA GLY A 104 -8.87 15.34 11.38
C GLY A 104 -9.21 16.84 11.25
N HIS A 105 -8.70 17.70 12.13
CA HIS A 105 -8.92 19.14 11.99
C HIS A 105 -8.14 19.72 10.80
N PRO A 106 -8.71 20.70 10.08
CA PRO A 106 -7.94 21.47 9.10
C PRO A 106 -6.91 22.37 9.82
N CYS A 107 -5.75 22.56 9.20
CA CYS A 107 -4.79 23.57 9.63
C CYS A 107 -5.37 24.99 9.44
N PRO A 108 -4.78 26.05 10.04
CA PRO A 108 -5.31 27.40 9.92
C PRO A 108 -5.56 27.86 8.47
N ARG A 109 -4.67 27.49 7.55
CA ARG A 109 -4.81 27.80 6.12
C ARG A 109 -6.01 27.11 5.47
N HIS A 110 -6.22 25.83 5.76
CA HIS A 110 -7.35 25.06 5.24
C HIS A 110 -8.66 25.36 5.97
N ARG A 111 -8.61 25.88 7.20
CA ARG A 111 -9.79 26.36 7.93
C ARG A 111 -10.36 27.61 7.26
N ALA A 112 -9.51 28.54 6.84
CA ALA A 112 -9.92 29.77 6.16
C ALA A 112 -10.47 29.57 4.75
N GLN A 113 -10.29 28.38 4.16
CA GLN A 113 -10.80 28.03 2.83
C GLN A 113 -12.11 27.22 2.87
N ALA A 114 -12.54 26.81 4.06
CA ALA A 114 -13.75 26.00 4.26
C ALA A 114 -15.00 26.85 4.55
N THR A 115 -14.84 28.17 4.62
CA THR A 115 -15.88 29.21 4.65
C THR A 115 -15.94 29.87 3.29
#